data_AF-R1EYW2-F1
#
_entry.id   AF-R1EYW2-F1
#
_cell.length_a   1.000
_cell.length_b   1.000
_cell.length_c   1.000
_cell.angle_alpha   90.00
_cell.angle_beta   90.00
_cell.angle_gamma   90.00
#
_symmetry.space_group_name_H-M   'P 1'
#
loop_
_entity.id
_entity.type
_entity.pdbx_description
1 polymer ?
#
loop_
_entity_poly.entity_id
_entity_poly.type
_entity_poly.pdbx_seq_one_letter_code
_entity_poly.pdbx_strand_id
1 'polypeptide(L)'
;MPLLDLRDLLQFPGGDNATDTVINGVHFNLTALEHFNYTIYDNGTISNRSKCYLIFDHYQPVMMFNGSWINGTSCYVPYYGIHTRGAVGIGFAVLFGFSIMFTLINLRKHGRLFVREDKRFRVIGRRWQWYWMCFVAACGMISTITGVDVDRNYLQSIPIILQSFFFTLMLPGTLAMVWEAVRHW
;
A
#
# COMPACT_ATOMS: atom_id res chain seq x y z
N MET A 1 -22.53 4.57 -3.00
CA MET A 1 -21.14 5.07 -3.11
C MET A 1 -20.90 5.29 -4.59
N PRO A 2 -20.71 6.54 -5.06
CA PRO A 2 -20.43 6.76 -6.47
C PRO A 2 -19.11 6.06 -6.84
N LEU A 3 -19.11 5.34 -7.96
CA LEU A 3 -17.98 4.51 -8.41
C LEU A 3 -16.82 5.34 -8.98
N LEU A 4 -17.04 6.64 -9.21
CA LEU A 4 -16.05 7.56 -9.73
C LEU A 4 -16.44 8.98 -9.32
N ASP A 5 -15.70 9.57 -8.37
CA ASP A 5 -15.82 10.98 -8.02
C ASP A 5 -14.78 11.72 -8.87
N LEU A 6 -15.25 12.41 -9.92
CA LEU A 6 -14.38 13.27 -10.71
C LEU A 6 -13.97 14.42 -9.81
N ARG A 7 -12.69 14.45 -9.42
CA ARG A 7 -12.09 15.55 -8.67
C ARG A 7 -12.36 16.86 -9.41
N ASP A 8 -13.35 17.62 -8.97
CA ASP A 8 -13.57 18.95 -9.51
C ASP A 8 -12.49 19.88 -8.95
N LEU A 9 -11.86 20.65 -9.84
CA LEU A 9 -10.92 21.67 -9.41
C LEU A 9 -11.74 22.81 -8.83
N LEU A 10 -11.61 23.02 -7.52
CA LEU A 10 -12.22 24.18 -6.89
C LEU A 10 -11.36 25.40 -7.17
N GLN A 11 -12.01 26.48 -7.59
CA GLN A 11 -11.40 27.80 -7.57
C GLN A 11 -11.06 28.17 -6.13
N PHE A 12 -9.94 28.85 -5.92
CA PHE A 12 -9.55 29.32 -4.60
C PHE A 12 -10.66 30.22 -4.01
N PRO A 13 -11.12 29.96 -2.77
CA PRO A 13 -12.09 30.82 -2.12
C PRO A 13 -11.49 32.21 -1.89
N GLY A 14 -12.29 33.25 -2.15
CA GLY A 14 -11.85 34.63 -1.91
C GLY A 14 -11.55 34.87 -0.44
N GLY A 15 -10.41 35.52 -0.15
CA GLY A 15 -10.08 36.04 1.17
C GLY A 15 -10.46 37.51 1.34
N ASP A 16 -9.82 38.18 2.30
CA ASP A 16 -10.09 39.60 2.61
C ASP A 16 -9.63 40.55 1.48
N ASN A 17 -8.70 40.10 0.63
CA ASN A 17 -8.13 40.86 -0.48
C ASN A 17 -8.03 40.01 -1.75
N ALA A 18 -7.88 40.66 -2.91
CA ALA A 18 -7.72 39.99 -4.21
C ALA A 18 -6.46 39.11 -4.31
N THR A 19 -5.49 39.29 -3.41
CA THR A 19 -4.24 38.52 -3.34
C THR A 19 -4.25 37.47 -2.22
N ASP A 20 -5.35 37.35 -1.48
CA ASP A 20 -5.46 36.49 -0.32
C ASP A 20 -6.62 35.50 -0.49
N THR A 21 -6.43 34.31 0.07
CA THR A 21 -7.39 33.20 0.00
C THR A 21 -7.46 32.55 1.36
N VAL A 22 -8.67 32.27 1.83
CA VAL A 22 -8.87 31.67 3.14
C VAL A 22 -9.22 30.19 2.98
N ILE A 23 -8.33 29.31 3.44
CA ILE A 23 -8.53 27.86 3.39
C ILE A 23 -8.53 27.34 4.82
N ASN A 24 -9.64 26.74 5.25
CA ASN A 24 -9.80 26.19 6.60
C ASN A 24 -9.46 27.18 7.74
N GLY A 25 -9.82 28.46 7.56
CA GLY A 25 -9.57 29.54 8.54
C GLY A 25 -8.13 30.08 8.56
N VAL A 26 -7.27 29.63 7.64
CA VAL A 26 -5.90 30.16 7.47
C VAL A 26 -5.84 31.03 6.21
N HIS A 27 -5.19 32.18 6.32
CA HIS A 27 -4.94 33.09 5.20
C HIS A 27 -3.73 32.63 4.39
N PHE A 28 -3.89 32.54 3.07
CA PHE A 28 -2.87 32.16 2.12
C PHE A 28 -2.74 33.19 1.02
N ASN A 29 -1.49 33.56 0.72
CA ASN A 29 -1.20 34.40 -0.43
C ASN A 29 -1.47 33.65 -1.74
N LEU A 30 -2.50 34.08 -2.47
CA LEU A 30 -2.96 33.53 -3.74
C LEU A 30 -1.83 33.52 -4.77
N THR A 31 -1.05 34.60 -4.85
CA THR A 31 0.05 34.72 -5.82
C THR A 31 1.14 33.69 -5.59
N ALA A 32 1.40 33.31 -4.32
CA ALA A 32 2.36 32.27 -4.00
C ALA A 32 1.80 30.88 -4.35
N LEU A 33 0.53 30.62 -4.05
CA LEU A 33 -0.14 29.37 -4.42
C LEU A 33 -0.13 29.15 -5.94
N GLU A 34 -0.40 30.19 -6.72
CA GLU A 34 -0.33 30.16 -8.19
C GLU A 34 1.11 30.01 -8.69
N HIS A 35 2.07 30.73 -8.11
CA HIS A 35 3.49 30.63 -8.49
C HIS A 35 4.02 29.20 -8.34
N PHE A 36 3.61 28.51 -7.27
CA PHE A 36 3.96 27.12 -7.05
C PHE A 36 2.95 26.13 -7.65
N ASN A 37 1.94 26.58 -8.41
CA ASN A 37 0.96 25.74 -9.09
C ASN A 37 0.24 24.74 -8.16
N TYR A 38 -0.17 25.21 -6.99
CA TYR A 38 -1.07 24.47 -6.11
C TYR A 38 -2.50 24.57 -6.63
N THR A 39 -3.26 23.51 -6.42
CA THR A 39 -4.68 23.44 -6.76
C THR A 39 -5.45 22.83 -5.61
N ILE A 40 -6.67 23.32 -5.38
CA ILE A 40 -7.58 22.80 -4.36
C ILE A 40 -8.56 21.82 -5.02
N TYR A 41 -8.88 20.77 -4.29
CA TYR A 41 -9.83 19.76 -4.69
C TYR A 41 -10.95 19.67 -3.68
N ASP A 42 -12.14 19.31 -4.16
CA ASP A 42 -13.36 19.19 -3.35
C ASP A 42 -13.24 18.22 -2.16
N ASN A 43 -12.32 17.25 -2.25
CA ASN A 43 -11.96 16.34 -1.16
C ASN A 43 -11.14 17.02 -0.04
N GLY A 44 -11.19 18.34 0.12
CA GLY A 44 -10.44 19.06 1.15
C GLY A 44 -8.93 18.80 1.09
N THR A 45 -8.37 18.71 -0.11
CA THR A 45 -6.92 18.54 -0.31
C THR A 45 -6.36 19.66 -1.16
N ILE A 46 -5.14 20.06 -0.84
CA ILE A 46 -4.36 20.94 -1.68
C ILE A 46 -3.16 20.18 -2.22
N SER A 47 -2.99 20.18 -3.54
CA SER A 47 -1.85 19.50 -4.13
C SER A 47 -1.25 20.26 -5.30
N ASN A 48 0.05 20.05 -5.44
CA ASN A 48 0.85 20.34 -6.61
C ASN A 48 1.33 18.98 -7.20
N ARG A 49 1.98 18.99 -8.35
CA ARG A 49 2.55 17.82 -9.02
C ARG A 49 3.39 16.91 -8.11
N SER A 50 4.04 17.47 -7.08
CA SER A 50 4.97 16.72 -6.20
C SER A 50 4.50 16.55 -4.76
N LYS A 51 3.62 17.42 -4.26
CA LYS A 51 3.26 17.46 -2.84
C LYS A 51 1.76 17.59 -2.68
N CYS A 52 1.20 16.87 -1.71
CA CYS A 52 -0.23 16.90 -1.37
C CYS A 52 -0.38 17.02 0.14
N TYR A 53 -1.25 17.94 0.58
CA TYR A 53 -1.57 18.21 1.98
C TYR A 53 -3.08 18.18 2.24
N LEU A 54 -3.45 17.78 3.46
CA LEU A 54 -4.82 17.82 3.96
C LEU A 54 -5.14 19.23 4.46
N ILE A 55 -6.32 19.77 4.09
CA ILE A 55 -6.78 21.13 4.44
C ILE A 55 -8.16 21.13 5.11
N PHE A 56 -8.55 20.03 5.77
CA PHE A 56 -9.83 19.94 6.46
C PHE A 56 -9.65 19.69 7.97
N ASP A 57 -10.69 20.05 8.73
CA ASP A 57 -10.81 19.74 10.15
C ASP A 57 -9.64 20.36 10.96
N HIS A 58 -8.89 19.60 11.75
CA HIS A 58 -7.74 20.10 12.50
C HIS A 58 -6.45 20.30 11.66
N TYR A 59 -6.47 19.93 10.37
CA TYR A 59 -5.32 20.10 9.49
C TYR A 59 -5.32 21.50 8.86
N GLN A 60 -4.47 22.36 9.42
CA GLN A 60 -4.29 23.75 9.01
C GLN A 60 -2.84 23.97 8.55
N PRO A 61 -2.48 23.53 7.33
CA PRO A 61 -1.13 23.67 6.83
C PRO A 61 -0.85 25.14 6.50
N VAL A 62 0.30 25.69 6.90
CA VAL A 62 0.68 27.09 6.57
C VAL A 62 1.80 27.08 5.54
N MET A 63 1.63 27.80 4.45
CA MET A 63 2.65 27.93 3.41
C MET A 63 3.49 29.19 3.65
N MET A 64 4.81 29.04 3.71
CA MET A 64 5.73 30.18 3.71
C MET A 64 5.95 30.71 2.29
N PHE A 65 6.39 31.97 2.17
CA PHE A 65 6.73 32.60 0.90
C PHE A 65 7.78 31.83 0.07
N ASN A 66 8.67 31.08 0.75
CA ASN A 66 9.69 30.24 0.13
C ASN A 66 9.14 28.92 -0.45
N GLY A 67 7.83 28.66 -0.34
CA GLY A 67 7.18 27.44 -0.83
C GLY A 67 7.28 26.23 0.09
N SER A 68 7.81 26.41 1.30
CA SER A 68 7.80 25.39 2.35
C SER A 68 6.48 25.40 3.11
N TRP A 69 6.10 24.22 3.63
CA TRP A 69 4.88 24.04 4.40
C TRP A 69 5.24 23.77 5.87
N ILE A 70 4.51 24.41 6.78
CA ILE A 70 4.56 24.22 8.22
C ILE A 70 3.24 23.59 8.66
N ASN A 71 3.28 22.68 9.63
CA ASN A 71 2.09 22.00 10.16
C ASN A 71 1.22 21.31 9.09
N GLY A 72 1.83 20.92 7.96
CA GLY A 72 1.15 20.19 6.90
C GLY A 72 1.32 18.69 7.03
N THR A 73 0.20 17.98 7.13
CA THR A 73 0.13 16.52 7.01
C THR A 73 -0.03 16.13 5.56
N SER A 74 0.72 15.12 5.11
CA SER A 74 0.65 14.68 3.72
C SER A 74 -0.65 13.91 3.46
N CYS A 75 -1.22 14.02 2.26
CA CYS A 75 -2.42 13.27 1.87
C CYS A 75 -2.27 11.73 1.89
N TYR A 76 -1.03 11.23 1.93
CA TYR A 76 -0.72 9.80 1.92
C TYR A 76 -0.57 9.21 3.33
N VAL A 77 -0.88 9.99 4.38
CA VAL A 77 -0.87 9.49 5.74
C VAL A 77 -2.14 8.69 6.05
N PRO A 78 -2.06 7.72 6.97
CA PRO A 78 -3.24 6.99 7.43
C PRO A 78 -4.13 7.92 8.25
N TYR A 79 -5.24 8.34 7.67
CA TYR A 79 -6.26 9.19 8.31
C TYR A 79 -7.38 8.33 8.91
N TYR A 80 -7.82 7.31 8.18
CA TYR A 80 -8.91 6.45 8.60
C TYR A 80 -8.45 5.39 9.62
N GLY A 81 -9.37 4.99 10.49
CA GLY A 81 -9.20 3.84 11.36
C GLY A 81 -9.10 2.54 10.57
N ILE A 82 -8.69 1.46 11.24
CA ILE A 82 -8.69 0.13 10.62
C ILE A 82 -10.15 -0.30 10.44
N HIS A 83 -10.60 -0.43 9.19
CA HIS A 83 -11.92 -0.99 8.91
C HIS A 83 -11.85 -2.53 8.84
N THR A 84 -12.99 -3.16 8.59
CA THR A 84 -13.15 -4.62 8.58
C THR A 84 -12.18 -5.32 7.63
N ARG A 85 -11.89 -4.72 6.47
CA ARG A 85 -10.93 -5.25 5.50
C ARG A 85 -9.51 -5.28 6.06
N GLY A 86 -9.06 -4.18 6.67
CA GLY A 86 -7.75 -4.13 7.32
C GLY A 86 -7.63 -5.15 8.47
N ALA A 87 -8.66 -5.27 9.31
CA ALA A 87 -8.69 -6.23 10.41
C ALA A 87 -8.58 -7.69 9.94
N VAL A 88 -9.35 -8.06 8.91
CA VAL A 88 -9.30 -9.39 8.30
C VAL A 88 -7.94 -9.63 7.62
N GLY A 89 -7.39 -8.60 6.96
CA GLY A 89 -6.05 -8.65 6.35
C GLY A 89 -4.96 -9.00 7.38
N ILE A 90 -4.98 -8.40 8.56
CA ILE A 90 -4.05 -8.73 9.65
C ILE A 90 -4.19 -10.20 10.07
N GLY A 91 -5.42 -10.70 10.20
CA GLY A 91 -5.68 -12.11 10.50
C GLY A 91 -5.05 -13.05 9.47
N PHE A 92 -5.22 -12.76 8.18
CA PHE A 92 -4.60 -13.56 7.12
C PHE A 92 -3.08 -13.41 7.08
N ALA A 93 -2.52 -12.24 7.36
CA ALA A 93 -1.08 -12.03 7.43
C ALA A 93 -0.44 -12.93 8.50
N VAL A 94 -1.09 -13.06 9.66
CA VAL A 94 -0.65 -13.96 10.74
C VAL A 94 -0.73 -15.43 10.31
N LEU A 95 -1.82 -15.84 9.64
CA LEU A 95 -1.95 -17.21 9.11
C LEU A 95 -0.88 -17.53 8.06
N PHE A 96 -0.54 -16.58 7.18
CA PHE A 96 0.58 -16.73 6.25
C PHE A 96 1.94 -16.78 6.97
N GLY A 97 2.12 -16.02 8.05
CA GLY A 97 3.31 -16.12 8.90
C GLY A 97 3.48 -17.51 9.53
N PHE A 98 2.39 -18.08 10.06
CA PHE A 98 2.39 -19.45 10.58
C PHE A 98 2.64 -20.48 9.49
N SER A 99 2.05 -20.31 8.30
CA SER A 99 2.28 -21.25 7.20
C SER A 99 3.74 -21.28 6.76
N ILE A 100 4.43 -20.14 6.75
CA ILE A 100 5.89 -20.07 6.51
C ILE A 100 6.68 -20.82 7.59
N MET A 101 6.33 -20.66 8.87
CA MET A 101 6.97 -21.42 9.94
C MET A 101 6.84 -22.94 9.74
N PHE A 102 5.62 -23.42 9.43
CA PHE A 102 5.38 -24.83 9.20
C PHE A 102 6.08 -25.36 7.94
N THR A 103 6.11 -24.60 6.84
CA THR A 103 6.82 -25.00 5.62
C THR A 103 8.33 -25.11 5.85
N LEU A 104 8.93 -24.21 6.64
CA LEU A 104 10.34 -24.27 7.01
C LEU A 104 10.67 -25.49 7.89
N ILE A 105 9.81 -25.84 8.84
CA ILE A 105 9.95 -27.06 9.66
C ILE A 105 9.92 -28.31 8.76
N ASN A 106 8.98 -28.36 7.82
CA ASN A 106 8.85 -29.47 6.89
C ASN A 106 10.03 -29.55 5.91
N LEU A 107 10.52 -28.41 5.42
CA LEU A 107 11.71 -28.31 4.59
C LEU A 107 12.94 -28.83 5.34
N ARG A 108 13.08 -28.50 6.63
CA ARG A 108 14.17 -29.02 7.48
C ARG A 108 14.10 -30.54 7.62
N LYS A 109 12.91 -31.10 7.80
CA LYS A 109 12.68 -32.55 7.90
C LYS A 109 12.99 -33.26 6.59
N HIS A 110 12.49 -32.74 5.46
CA HIS A 110 12.75 -33.27 4.12
C HIS A 110 14.18 -33.05 3.63
N GLY A 111 14.90 -32.08 4.21
CA GLY A 111 16.31 -31.84 3.96
C GLY A 111 17.25 -32.89 4.57
N ARG A 112 16.79 -33.62 5.60
CA ARG A 112 17.54 -34.75 6.18
C ARG A 112 17.40 -35.97 5.26
N LEU A 113 18.49 -36.27 4.55
CA LEU A 113 18.60 -37.41 3.64
C LEU A 113 18.65 -38.72 4.42
N PHE A 114 17.47 -39.23 4.80
CA PHE A 114 17.36 -40.56 5.40
C PHE A 114 17.34 -41.70 4.35
N VAL A 115 17.38 -41.38 3.05
CA VAL A 115 17.30 -42.35 1.95
C VAL A 115 18.47 -42.14 0.98
N ARG A 116 19.18 -43.21 0.60
CA ARG A 116 20.31 -43.18 -0.36
C ARG A 116 19.89 -42.62 -1.72
N GLU A 117 20.70 -41.72 -2.26
CA GLU A 117 20.50 -41.04 -3.55
C GLU A 117 20.98 -41.91 -4.71
N ASP A 118 20.15 -42.85 -5.19
CA ASP A 118 20.54 -43.65 -6.37
C ASP A 118 20.23 -42.97 -7.72
N LYS A 119 19.64 -41.76 -7.74
CA LYS A 119 19.36 -41.01 -8.99
C LYS A 119 19.61 -39.50 -8.87
N ARG A 120 20.41 -38.99 -9.83
CA ARG A 120 20.95 -37.62 -9.98
C ARG A 120 19.92 -36.46 -9.93
N PHE A 121 18.62 -36.73 -10.07
CA PHE A 121 17.58 -35.70 -10.24
C PHE A 121 16.58 -35.57 -9.06
N ARG A 122 16.72 -36.33 -7.97
CA ARG A 122 15.65 -36.43 -6.96
C ARG A 122 15.68 -35.37 -5.85
N VAL A 123 16.83 -34.75 -5.59
CA VAL A 123 17.04 -33.90 -4.40
C VAL A 123 16.58 -32.48 -4.62
N ILE A 124 16.92 -31.90 -5.78
CA ILE A 124 16.63 -30.51 -6.12
C ILE A 124 15.13 -30.33 -6.38
N GLY A 125 14.53 -31.22 -7.18
CA GLY A 125 13.10 -31.16 -7.48
C GLY A 125 12.22 -31.24 -6.23
N ARG A 126 12.47 -32.21 -5.34
CA ARG A 126 11.67 -32.39 -4.11
C ARG A 126 11.68 -31.18 -3.18
N ARG A 127 12.74 -30.35 -3.22
CA ARG A 127 12.83 -29.12 -2.42
C ARG A 127 12.12 -27.93 -3.06
N TRP A 128 11.94 -27.96 -4.38
CA TRP A 128 11.40 -26.84 -5.16
C TRP A 128 9.95 -26.51 -4.79
N GLN A 129 9.11 -27.52 -4.55
CA GLN A 129 7.74 -27.34 -4.06
C GLN A 129 7.70 -26.50 -2.76
N TRP A 130 8.62 -26.75 -1.83
CA TRP A 130 8.67 -26.03 -0.55
C TRP A 130 9.12 -24.57 -0.72
N TYR A 131 10.05 -24.30 -1.64
CA TYR A 131 10.44 -22.92 -1.96
C TYR A 131 9.28 -22.14 -2.58
N TRP A 132 8.50 -22.76 -3.47
CA TRP A 132 7.27 -22.15 -4.00
C TRP A 132 6.22 -21.91 -2.92
N MET A 133 6.07 -22.81 -1.95
CA MET A 133 5.21 -22.60 -0.78
C MET A 133 5.62 -21.36 0.04
N CYS A 134 6.92 -21.20 0.31
CA CYS A 134 7.43 -20.00 0.99
C CYS A 134 7.21 -18.73 0.15
N PHE A 135 7.43 -18.80 -1.16
CA PHE A 135 7.22 -17.67 -2.06
C PHE A 135 5.75 -17.22 -2.09
N VAL A 136 4.81 -18.15 -2.25
CA VAL A 136 3.37 -17.88 -2.25
C VAL A 136 2.93 -17.30 -0.91
N ALA A 137 3.38 -17.89 0.21
CA ALA A 137 3.03 -17.40 1.52
C ALA A 137 3.62 -16.00 1.81
N ALA A 138 4.84 -15.70 1.33
CA ALA A 138 5.42 -14.37 1.43
C ALA A 138 4.64 -13.34 0.60
N CYS A 139 4.24 -13.68 -0.63
CA CYS A 139 3.41 -12.81 -1.47
C CYS A 139 2.05 -12.53 -0.82
N GLY A 140 1.39 -13.57 -0.30
CA GLY A 140 0.12 -13.43 0.42
C GLY A 140 0.24 -12.57 1.68
N MET A 141 1.31 -12.73 2.45
CA MET A 141 1.61 -11.92 3.63
C MET A 141 1.82 -10.44 3.27
N ILE A 142 2.65 -10.14 2.26
CA ILE A 142 2.89 -8.74 1.84
C ILE A 142 1.62 -8.11 1.30
N SER A 143 0.83 -8.85 0.50
CA SER A 143 -0.44 -8.36 -0.05
C SER A 143 -1.46 -8.03 1.07
N THR A 144 -1.55 -8.87 2.09
CA THR A 144 -2.49 -8.67 3.20
C THR A 144 -2.08 -7.55 4.15
N ILE A 145 -0.77 -7.37 4.40
CA ILE A 145 -0.24 -6.24 5.18
C ILE A 145 -0.48 -4.92 4.44
N THR A 146 -0.12 -4.85 3.16
CA THR A 146 -0.33 -3.65 2.34
C THR A 146 -1.81 -3.30 2.16
N GLY A 147 -2.70 -4.30 2.24
CA GLY A 147 -4.15 -4.09 2.28
C GLY A 147 -4.64 -3.31 3.50
N VAL A 148 -3.88 -3.29 4.61
CA VAL A 148 -4.19 -2.44 5.78
C VAL A 148 -3.98 -0.97 5.44
N ASP A 149 -2.89 -0.63 4.76
CA ASP A 149 -2.58 0.75 4.38
C ASP A 149 -3.56 1.26 3.30
N VAL A 150 -4.05 0.39 2.43
CA VAL A 150 -5.13 0.71 1.48
C VAL A 150 -6.43 1.08 2.20
N ASP A 151 -6.65 0.57 3.40
CA ASP A 151 -7.83 0.89 4.20
C ASP A 151 -7.71 2.19 4.97
N ARG A 152 -6.49 2.55 5.38
CA ARG A 152 -6.23 3.68 6.27
C ARG A 152 -5.89 4.97 5.53
N ASN A 153 -5.26 4.88 4.37
CA ASN A 153 -4.78 6.07 3.66
C ASN A 153 -5.91 6.92 3.11
N TYR A 154 -5.79 8.24 3.24
CA TYR A 154 -6.78 9.17 2.71
C TYR A 154 -6.81 9.15 1.18
N LEU A 155 -5.64 9.26 0.53
CA LEU A 155 -5.47 8.97 -0.90
C LEU A 155 -4.67 7.68 -1.12
N GLN A 156 -5.14 6.89 -2.08
CA GLN A 156 -4.44 5.69 -2.53
C GLN A 156 -3.19 6.06 -3.34
N SER A 157 -2.11 5.32 -3.11
CA SER A 157 -0.81 5.54 -3.77
C SER A 157 -0.08 4.21 -3.93
N ILE A 158 1.12 4.06 -3.36
CA ILE A 158 1.94 2.84 -3.45
C ILE A 158 1.24 1.58 -2.87
N PRO A 159 0.51 1.64 -1.74
CA PRO A 159 -0.01 0.42 -1.12
C PRO A 159 -0.96 -0.40 -1.98
N ILE A 160 -1.84 0.26 -2.76
CA ILE A 160 -2.79 -0.46 -3.64
C ILE A 160 -2.06 -1.15 -4.80
N ILE A 161 -0.99 -0.54 -5.30
CA ILE A 161 -0.12 -1.12 -6.34
C ILE A 161 0.57 -2.35 -5.78
N LEU A 162 1.19 -2.25 -4.60
CA LEU A 162 1.86 -3.38 -3.95
C LEU A 162 0.88 -4.51 -3.63
N GLN A 163 -0.29 -4.19 -3.06
CA GLN A 163 -1.30 -5.19 -2.76
C GLN A 163 -1.70 -5.98 -4.01
N SER A 164 -2.02 -5.28 -5.10
CA SER A 164 -2.45 -5.89 -6.37
C SER A 164 -1.32 -6.68 -7.03
N PHE A 165 -0.10 -6.13 -7.03
CA PHE A 165 1.08 -6.78 -7.60
C PHE A 165 1.40 -8.09 -6.89
N PHE A 166 1.48 -8.10 -5.57
CA PHE A 166 1.78 -9.33 -4.83
C PHE A 166 0.62 -10.34 -4.85
N PHE A 167 -0.63 -9.86 -4.88
CA PHE A 167 -1.79 -10.72 -5.05
C PHE A 167 -1.78 -11.44 -6.40
N THR A 168 -1.50 -10.71 -7.48
CA THR A 168 -1.40 -11.29 -8.83
C THR A 168 -0.18 -12.19 -8.97
N LEU A 169 0.96 -11.85 -8.36
CA LEU A 169 2.17 -12.68 -8.33
C LEU A 169 1.99 -13.99 -7.57
N MET A 170 1.06 -14.02 -6.61
CA MET A 170 0.71 -15.23 -5.87
C MET A 170 0.13 -16.32 -6.80
N LEU A 171 -0.67 -15.94 -7.81
CA LEU A 171 -1.32 -16.88 -8.73
C LEU A 171 -0.33 -17.77 -9.51
N PRO A 172 0.65 -17.25 -10.28
CA PRO A 172 1.64 -18.09 -10.93
C PRO A 172 2.50 -18.86 -9.92
N GLY A 173 2.76 -18.30 -8.73
CA GLY A 173 3.43 -19.02 -7.65
C GLY A 173 2.65 -20.24 -7.17
N THR A 174 1.32 -20.15 -7.04
CA THR A 174 0.46 -21.28 -6.68
C THR A 174 0.43 -22.34 -7.78
N LEU A 175 0.38 -21.93 -9.05
CA LEU A 175 0.46 -22.87 -10.18
C LEU A 175 1.80 -23.61 -10.20
N ALA A 176 2.91 -22.90 -9.99
CA ALA A 176 4.25 -23.51 -9.90
C ALA A 176 4.35 -24.49 -8.72
N MET A 177 3.77 -24.14 -7.57
CA MET A 177 3.69 -25.03 -6.41
C MET A 177 2.94 -26.32 -6.73
N VAL A 178 1.76 -26.23 -7.35
CA VAL A 178 0.93 -27.38 -7.72
C VAL A 178 1.63 -28.21 -8.79
N TRP A 179 2.23 -27.56 -9.78
CA TRP A 179 2.99 -28.23 -10.85
C TRP A 179 4.12 -29.09 -10.29
N GLU A 180 4.95 -28.53 -9.40
CA GLU A 180 6.05 -29.28 -8.78
C GLU A 180 5.55 -30.36 -7.82
N ALA A 181 4.43 -30.13 -7.15
CA ALA A 181 3.79 -31.17 -6.32
C ALA A 181 3.37 -32.37 -7.18
N VAL A 182 2.70 -32.14 -8.32
CA VAL A 182 2.25 -33.21 -9.23
C VAL A 182 3.44 -33.90 -9.90
N ARG A 183 4.49 -33.16 -10.29
CA ARG A 183 5.69 -33.72 -10.92
C ARG A 183 6.48 -34.66 -10.01
N HIS A 184 6.35 -34.49 -8.69
CA HIS A 184 7.11 -35.25 -7.69
C HIS A 184 6.31 -36.35 -6.97
N TRP A 185 5.03 -36.48 -7.29
CA TRP A 185 4.22 -37.66 -7.04
C TRP A 185 4.59 -38.79 -8.01
#